data_AF-A0A9F5N2C7-F1
#
_entry.id   AF-A0A9F5N2C7-F1
#
_cell.length_a   1.000
_cell.length_b   1.000
_cell.length_c   1.000
_cell.angle_alpha   90.00
_cell.angle_beta   90.00
_cell.angle_gamma   90.00
#
_symmetry.space_group_name_H-M   'P 1'
#
loop_
_entity.id
_entity.type
_entity.pdbx_description
1 polymer ?
#
loop_
_entity_poly.entity_id
_entity_poly.type
_entity_poly.pdbx_seq_one_letter_code
_entity_poly.pdbx_strand_id
1 'polypeptide(L)'
;ITINGQLIGAKKFLNNKLNTYFGKIGFNFEMKGLKVEVSTESITLKDGSSTSSLSWSETGRLIRRRLLVSVKQESNVTLTVDGDLTFMVLLHRVWKKHPVNVDFLGIYISPANNFSSTVHGLIGKAGCGRWFHGSFYL
;
A
#
# COMPACT_ATOMS: atom_id res chain seq x y z
N ILE A 1 13.73 2.53 5.40
CA ILE A 1 12.33 2.05 5.42
C ILE A 1 12.24 0.96 4.38
N THR A 2 11.77 -0.22 4.77
CA THR A 2 11.61 -1.35 3.83
C THR A 2 10.14 -1.50 3.49
N ILE A 3 9.82 -1.70 2.22
CA ILE A 3 8.46 -1.85 1.72
C ILE A 3 8.36 -3.18 1.00
N ASN A 4 7.43 -4.03 1.42
CA ASN A 4 7.17 -5.33 0.82
C ASN A 4 5.72 -5.40 0.35
N GLY A 5 5.48 -6.12 -0.76
CA GLY A 5 4.14 -6.39 -1.27
C GLY A 5 3.88 -7.88 -1.36
N GLN A 6 2.70 -8.33 -0.94
CA GLN A 6 2.19 -9.67 -1.19
C GLN A 6 1.19 -9.61 -2.34
N LEU A 7 1.45 -10.42 -3.38
CA LEU A 7 0.57 -10.53 -4.54
C LEU A 7 -0.60 -11.48 -4.26
N ILE A 8 -1.75 -11.17 -4.86
CA ILE A 8 -2.95 -12.00 -4.93
C ILE A 8 -3.33 -12.20 -6.40
N GLY A 9 -3.85 -13.37 -6.75
CA GLY A 9 -4.27 -13.70 -8.12
C GLY A 9 -5.71 -13.30 -8.41
N ALA A 10 -5.97 -12.99 -9.68
CA ALA A 10 -7.32 -12.95 -10.23
C ALA A 10 -8.02 -14.30 -10.08
N LYS A 11 -9.36 -14.30 -10.07
CA LYS A 11 -10.16 -15.54 -9.91
C LYS A 11 -10.11 -16.45 -11.14
N LYS A 12 -9.71 -15.92 -12.31
CA LYS A 12 -9.68 -16.65 -13.58
C LYS A 12 -8.44 -16.25 -14.38
N PHE A 13 -7.96 -17.20 -15.19
CA PHE A 13 -6.99 -16.93 -16.23
C PHE A 13 -7.65 -16.11 -17.35
N LEU A 14 -6.95 -15.09 -17.82
CA LEU A 14 -7.31 -14.33 -19.02
C LEU A 14 -6.21 -14.53 -20.05
N ASN A 15 -6.54 -15.04 -21.24
CA ASN A 15 -5.58 -15.33 -22.31
C ASN A 15 -4.35 -16.14 -21.83
N ASN A 16 -4.59 -17.24 -21.11
CA ASN A 16 -3.55 -18.11 -20.52
C ASN A 16 -2.60 -17.44 -19.52
N LYS A 17 -2.96 -16.25 -19.01
CA LYS A 17 -2.19 -15.56 -17.96
C LYS A 17 -3.05 -15.30 -16.72
N LEU A 18 -2.43 -15.40 -15.55
CA LEU A 18 -3.05 -15.02 -14.29
C LEU A 18 -2.63 -13.59 -13.95
N ASN A 19 -3.58 -12.66 -13.96
CA ASN A 19 -3.31 -11.31 -13.46
C ASN A 19 -3.09 -11.38 -11.95
N THR A 20 -2.04 -10.74 -11.46
CA THR A 20 -1.80 -10.61 -10.02
C THR A 20 -1.74 -9.14 -9.60
N TYR A 21 -2.17 -8.87 -8.38
CA TYR A 21 -2.30 -7.52 -7.82
C TYR A 21 -1.73 -7.51 -6.40
N PHE A 22 -1.42 -6.35 -5.82
CA PHE A 22 -1.08 -6.28 -4.40
C PHE A 22 -2.34 -6.49 -3.55
N GLY A 23 -2.36 -7.54 -2.74
CA GLY A 23 -3.40 -7.74 -1.72
C GLY A 23 -3.01 -7.17 -0.36
N LYS A 24 -1.69 -7.03 -0.14
CA LYS A 24 -1.12 -6.51 1.11
C LYS A 24 0.19 -5.80 0.84
N ILE A 25 0.40 -4.69 1.55
CA ILE A 25 1.62 -3.89 1.53
C ILE A 25 2.08 -3.71 2.98
N GLY A 26 3.34 -4.06 3.26
CA GLY A 26 3.98 -3.91 4.55
C GLY A 26 5.07 -2.84 4.53
N PHE A 27 5.09 -1.98 5.54
CA PHE A 27 6.12 -0.98 5.79
C PHE A 27 6.85 -1.32 7.08
N ASN A 28 8.18 -1.48 7.01
CA ASN A 28 9.04 -1.69 8.16
C ASN A 28 9.89 -0.44 8.42
N PHE A 29 9.64 0.24 9.54
CA PHE A 29 10.39 1.39 10.03
C PHE A 29 11.36 0.93 11.12
N GLU A 30 12.44 0.27 10.73
CA GLU A 30 13.38 -0.40 11.64
C GLU A 30 13.90 0.50 12.76
N MET A 31 14.39 1.70 12.42
CA MET A 31 14.87 2.67 13.40
C MET A 31 13.80 3.15 14.39
N LYS A 32 12.52 3.08 14.01
CA LYS A 32 11.39 3.43 14.87
C LYS A 32 10.81 2.21 15.59
N GLY A 33 11.20 0.99 15.25
CA GLY A 33 10.60 -0.26 15.76
C GLY A 33 9.12 -0.42 15.40
N LEU A 34 8.67 0.20 14.30
CA LEU A 34 7.27 0.20 13.87
C LEU A 34 7.08 -0.62 12.60
N LYS A 35 5.96 -1.35 12.51
CA LYS A 35 5.52 -2.03 11.29
C LYS A 35 4.08 -1.64 10.96
N VAL A 36 3.83 -1.20 9.75
CA VAL A 36 2.47 -0.98 9.24
C VAL A 36 2.15 -2.04 8.20
N GLU A 37 1.00 -2.69 8.31
CA GLU A 37 0.49 -3.61 7.31
C GLU A 37 -0.86 -3.09 6.82
N VAL A 38 -0.94 -2.87 5.50
CA VAL A 38 -2.18 -2.47 4.83
C VAL A 38 -2.58 -3.62 3.92
N SER A 39 -3.75 -4.21 4.17
CA SER A 39 -4.40 -5.18 3.30
C SER A 39 -5.72 -4.60 2.79
N THR A 40 -6.36 -5.30 1.86
CA THR A 40 -7.71 -4.95 1.39
C THR A 40 -8.79 -5.06 2.47
N GLU A 41 -8.48 -5.73 3.59
CA GLU A 41 -9.42 -6.01 4.68
C GLU A 41 -9.12 -5.20 5.94
N SER A 42 -7.84 -4.94 6.23
CA SER A 42 -7.41 -4.33 7.49
C SER A 42 -6.17 -3.45 7.34
N ILE A 43 -6.06 -2.47 8.25
CA ILE A 43 -4.89 -1.62 8.43
C ILE A 43 -4.39 -1.85 9.86
N THR A 44 -3.14 -2.28 10.03
CA THR A 44 -2.56 -2.50 11.37
C THR A 44 -1.24 -1.77 11.56
N LEU A 45 -1.01 -1.25 12.76
CA LEU A 45 0.28 -0.76 13.23
C LEU A 45 0.75 -1.65 14.38
N LYS A 46 1.96 -2.21 14.25
CA LYS A 46 2.67 -2.89 15.34
C LYS A 46 3.77 -2.00 15.90
N ASP A 47 3.82 -1.89 17.22
CA ASP A 47 4.84 -1.21 18.02
C ASP A 47 5.30 -2.19 19.12
N GLY A 48 6.38 -2.92 18.85
CA GLY A 48 6.81 -4.06 19.67
C GLY A 48 5.74 -5.16 19.73
N SER A 49 5.27 -5.50 20.93
CA SER A 49 4.17 -6.46 21.15
C SER A 49 2.78 -5.83 21.00
N SER A 50 2.67 -4.50 20.99
CA SER A 50 1.39 -3.81 20.87
C SER A 50 0.94 -3.72 19.41
N THR A 51 -0.34 -3.96 19.17
CA THR A 51 -0.96 -3.83 17.84
C THR A 51 -2.18 -2.93 17.94
N SER A 52 -2.28 -1.99 17.01
CA SER A 52 -3.46 -1.14 16.83
C SER A 52 -3.97 -1.31 15.41
N SER A 53 -5.29 -1.19 15.23
CA SER A 53 -5.92 -1.37 13.93
C SER A 53 -6.79 -0.16 13.57
N LEU A 54 -6.87 0.14 12.28
CA LEU A 54 -7.84 1.05 11.70
C LEU A 54 -8.69 0.28 10.69
N SER A 55 -9.93 0.73 10.50
CA SER A 55 -10.86 0.14 9.53
C SER A 55 -10.93 0.97 8.26
N TRP A 56 -11.11 0.30 7.11
CA TRP A 56 -11.48 0.95 5.86
C TRP A 56 -12.87 1.61 5.92
N SER A 57 -13.75 1.14 6.81
CA SER A 57 -15.12 1.62 6.91
C SER A 57 -15.26 3.00 7.54
N GLU A 58 -14.18 3.59 8.05
CA GLU A 58 -14.20 4.84 8.81
C GLU A 58 -13.00 5.72 8.47
N THR A 59 -13.19 7.03 8.58
CA THR A 59 -12.06 7.97 8.51
C THR A 59 -11.41 8.06 9.88
N GLY A 60 -10.11 7.79 9.96
CA GLY A 60 -9.41 7.70 11.22
C GLY A 60 -7.94 8.02 11.08
N ARG A 61 -7.28 8.26 12.22
CA ARG A 61 -5.85 8.57 12.24
C ARG A 61 -5.21 8.07 13.52
N LEU A 62 -3.99 7.59 13.39
CA LEU A 62 -3.18 7.10 14.49
C LEU A 62 -1.77 7.68 14.37
N ILE A 63 -1.21 8.17 15.49
CA ILE A 63 0.12 8.76 15.54
C ILE A 63 0.98 7.95 16.51
N ARG A 64 2.17 7.54 16.06
CA ARG A 64 3.15 6.84 16.90
C ARG A 64 4.57 7.17 16.45
N ARG A 65 5.44 7.63 17.36
CA ARG A 65 6.87 7.93 17.08
C ARG A 65 7.11 8.73 15.78
N ARG A 66 6.31 9.79 15.59
CA ARG A 66 6.31 10.65 14.39
C ARG A 66 5.95 9.95 13.08
N LEU A 67 5.28 8.79 13.15
CA LEU A 67 4.55 8.19 12.05
C LEU A 67 3.06 8.50 12.24
N LEU A 68 2.48 9.23 11.29
CA LEU A 68 1.04 9.42 11.19
C LEU A 68 0.49 8.41 10.16
N VAL A 69 -0.46 7.58 10.58
CA VAL A 69 -1.24 6.71 9.70
C VAL A 69 -2.66 7.28 9.64
N SER A 70 -3.07 7.76 8.47
CA SER A 70 -4.40 8.34 8.23
C SER A 70 -5.17 7.48 7.24
N VAL A 71 -6.38 7.07 7.61
CA VAL A 71 -7.30 6.34 6.74
C VAL A 71 -8.39 7.29 6.28
N LYS A 72 -8.61 7.35 4.96
CA LYS A 72 -9.80 7.93 4.36
C LYS A 72 -10.73 6.78 3.98
N GLN A 73 -11.95 6.83 4.52
CA GLN A 73 -12.97 5.80 4.36
C GLN A 73 -13.08 5.28 2.92
N GLU A 74 -13.00 3.95 2.76
CA GLU A 74 -13.13 3.18 1.51
C GLU A 74 -12.26 3.70 0.35
N SER A 75 -11.15 4.38 0.65
CA SER A 75 -10.35 5.08 -0.36
C SER A 75 -8.85 4.82 -0.22
N ASN A 76 -8.22 5.32 0.84
CA ASN A 76 -6.76 5.22 0.96
C ASN A 76 -6.26 5.29 2.40
N VAL A 77 -5.05 4.77 2.59
CA VAL A 77 -4.20 5.01 3.76
C VAL A 77 -3.05 5.91 3.36
N THR A 78 -2.79 6.94 4.15
CA THR A 78 -1.60 7.78 4.02
C THR A 78 -0.71 7.59 5.25
N LEU A 79 0.57 7.28 5.03
CA LEU A 79 1.60 7.19 6.04
C LEU A 79 2.52 8.41 5.88
N THR A 80 2.55 9.30 6.87
CA THR A 80 3.47 10.44 6.91
C THR A 80 4.52 10.23 7.99
N VAL A 81 5.78 10.20 7.58
CA VAL A 81 6.94 9.97 8.44
C VAL A 81 7.65 11.29 8.65
N ASP A 82 7.81 11.68 9.92
CA ASP A 82 8.54 12.88 10.33
C ASP A 82 8.04 14.20 9.70
N GLY A 83 6.83 14.20 9.12
CA GLY A 83 6.18 15.37 8.52
C GLY A 83 6.34 15.48 6.99
N ASP A 84 7.38 14.88 6.43
CA ASP A 84 7.80 15.19 5.05
C ASP A 84 7.66 13.99 4.10
N LEU A 85 8.01 12.79 4.57
CA LEU A 85 7.99 11.59 3.73
C LEU A 85 6.61 10.93 3.77
N THR A 86 5.92 10.91 2.64
CA THR A 86 4.55 10.41 2.54
C THR A 86 4.44 9.20 1.61
N PHE A 87 3.80 8.14 2.10
CA PHE A 87 3.35 6.99 1.32
C PHE A 87 1.82 6.99 1.28
N MET A 88 1.23 6.68 0.14
CA MET A 88 -0.21 6.51 -0.01
C MET A 88 -0.50 5.11 -0.57
N VAL A 89 -1.38 4.39 0.11
CA VAL A 89 -1.89 3.09 -0.33
C VAL A 89 -3.36 3.26 -0.71
N LEU A 90 -3.70 2.99 -1.97
CA LEU A 90 -5.05 3.10 -2.53
C LEU A 90 -5.76 1.76 -2.41
N LEU A 91 -7.02 1.77 -1.98
CA LEU A 91 -7.91 0.62 -1.99
C LEU A 91 -8.77 0.65 -3.25
N HIS A 92 -8.70 -0.42 -4.05
CA HIS A 92 -9.58 -0.64 -5.17
C HIS A 92 -10.62 -1.70 -4.80
N ARG A 93 -11.85 -1.27 -4.55
CA ARG A 93 -12.99 -2.17 -4.31
C ARG A 93 -13.56 -2.66 -5.63
N VAL A 94 -13.64 -3.97 -5.78
CA VAL A 94 -14.27 -4.64 -6.92
C VAL A 94 -15.67 -5.08 -6.50
N TRP A 95 -16.62 -4.97 -7.41
CA TRP A 95 -18.01 -5.37 -7.15
C TRP A 95 -18.11 -6.87 -6.80
N LYS A 96 -18.90 -7.22 -5.78
CA LYS A 96 -18.95 -8.58 -5.19
C LYS A 96 -19.20 -9.73 -6.18
N LYS A 97 -19.88 -9.45 -7.31
CA LYS A 97 -20.21 -10.44 -8.35
C LYS A 97 -19.25 -10.42 -9.55
N HIS A 98 -18.13 -9.70 -9.48
CA HIS A 98 -17.22 -9.63 -10.61
C HIS A 98 -16.54 -11.00 -10.85
N PRO A 99 -16.61 -11.55 -12.07
CA PRO A 99 -16.17 -12.93 -12.33
C PRO A 99 -14.64 -13.10 -12.33
N VAL A 100 -13.86 -12.02 -12.28
CA VAL A 100 -12.40 -12.05 -12.52
C VAL A 100 -11.58 -11.35 -11.43
N ASN A 101 -12.11 -10.31 -10.78
CA ASN A 101 -11.29 -9.39 -9.99
C ASN A 101 -11.59 -9.53 -8.49
N VAL A 102 -10.57 -9.28 -7.69
CA VAL A 102 -10.60 -9.21 -6.22
C VAL A 102 -10.25 -7.79 -5.82
N ASP A 103 -10.65 -7.34 -4.63
CA ASP A 103 -10.14 -6.07 -4.10
C ASP A 103 -8.61 -6.10 -4.13
N PHE A 104 -8.00 -4.96 -4.43
CA PHE A 104 -6.55 -4.87 -4.52
C PHE A 104 -6.04 -3.48 -4.11
N LEU A 105 -4.73 -3.38 -3.98
CA LEU A 105 -4.06 -2.17 -3.53
C LEU A 105 -3.17 -1.57 -4.62
N GLY A 106 -3.13 -0.24 -4.66
CA GLY A 106 -2.11 0.54 -5.35
C GLY A 106 -1.20 1.24 -4.34
N ILE A 107 0.04 1.55 -4.72
CA ILE A 107 0.96 2.32 -3.88
C ILE A 107 1.52 3.53 -4.63
N TYR A 108 1.57 4.65 -3.94
CA TYR A 108 2.22 5.89 -4.36
C TYR A 108 3.20 6.32 -3.28
N ILE A 109 4.38 6.76 -3.72
CA ILE A 109 5.42 7.30 -2.86
C ILE A 109 5.63 8.73 -3.32
N SER A 110 5.37 9.69 -2.43
CA SER A 110 5.65 11.09 -2.76
C SER A 110 7.16 11.21 -3.03
N PRO A 111 7.59 11.89 -4.11
CA PRO A 111 9.01 12.14 -4.33
C PRO A 111 9.51 13.03 -3.21
N ALA A 112 10.10 12.41 -2.18
CA ALA A 112 10.97 13.11 -1.27
C ALA A 112 12.16 13.58 -2.09
N ASN A 113 12.63 14.78 -1.79
CA ASN A 113 13.71 15.51 -2.47
C ASN A 113 15.07 14.75 -2.44
N ASN A 114 15.09 13.53 -1.90
CA ASN A 114 16.25 12.74 -1.47
C ASN A 114 16.20 11.27 -1.94
N PHE A 115 15.44 10.91 -2.97
CA PHE A 115 15.62 9.59 -3.59
C PHE A 115 16.86 9.61 -4.49
N SER A 116 17.88 8.84 -4.12
CA SER A 116 19.05 8.58 -4.97
C SER A 116 18.60 8.05 -6.34
N SER A 117 19.32 8.43 -7.41
CA SER A 117 19.10 8.00 -8.80
C SER A 117 19.15 6.49 -9.02
N THR A 118 19.49 5.70 -7.99
CA THR A 118 19.80 4.27 -8.04
C THR A 118 18.62 3.36 -7.63
N VAL A 119 17.37 3.84 -7.63
CA VAL A 119 16.25 2.92 -7.41
C VAL A 119 15.97 2.08 -8.66
N HIS A 120 16.65 0.94 -8.76
CA HIS A 120 16.60 -0.03 -9.87
C HIS A 120 15.56 -1.15 -9.66
N GLY A 121 14.42 -0.88 -9.04
CA GLY A 121 13.36 -1.89 -8.87
C GLY A 121 12.00 -1.30 -9.21
N LEU A 122 11.44 -1.62 -10.38
CA LEU A 122 10.07 -1.28 -10.83
C LEU A 122 9.60 0.17 -10.53
N ILE A 123 10.53 1.10 -10.33
CA ILE A 123 10.26 2.51 -10.24
C ILE A 123 10.29 3.02 -11.67
N GLY A 124 9.11 3.06 -12.27
CA GLY A 124 8.91 3.71 -13.56
C GLY A 124 9.49 5.12 -13.51
N LYS A 125 10.45 5.40 -14.40
CA LYS A 125 11.00 6.73 -14.60
C LYS A 125 9.85 7.71 -14.81
N ALA A 126 9.77 8.69 -13.92
CA ALA A 126 8.72 9.67 -13.84
C ALA A 126 8.75 10.62 -15.04
N GLY A 127 7.85 10.38 -15.99
CA GLY A 127 7.36 11.39 -16.91
C GLY A 127 5.91 11.69 -16.54
N CYS A 128 5.68 12.81 -15.86
CA CYS A 128 4.38 13.45 -15.64
C CYS A 128 3.22 12.49 -15.23
N GLY A 129 2.99 12.37 -13.91
CA GLY A 129 1.69 12.02 -13.32
C GLY A 129 0.95 10.81 -13.90
N ARG A 130 1.52 9.59 -13.82
CA ARG A 130 0.77 8.36 -14.12
C ARG A 130 0.86 7.30 -13.02
N TRP A 131 -0.30 6.70 -12.78
CA TRP A 131 -0.68 5.75 -11.73
C TRP A 131 -0.08 4.35 -11.93
N PHE A 132 0.41 3.70 -10.87
CA PHE A 132 0.68 2.26 -10.90
C PHE A 132 -0.60 1.48 -10.60
N HIS A 133 -1.38 1.17 -11.65
CA HIS A 133 -2.32 0.05 -11.63
C HIS A 133 -1.59 -1.18 -12.17
N GLY A 134 -0.86 -1.88 -11.30
CA GLY A 134 -0.06 -3.03 -11.70
C GLY A 134 -0.88 -4.31 -11.64
N SER A 135 -1.34 -4.80 -12.81
CA SER A 135 -1.47 -6.26 -12.99
C SER A 135 -0.08 -6.80 -13.33
N PHE A 136 0.48 -7.62 -12.44
CA PHE A 136 1.69 -8.38 -12.76
C PHE A 136 1.27 -9.70 -13.39
N TYR A 137 1.83 -9.99 -14.56
CA TYR A 137 1.68 -11.27 -15.22
C TYR A 137 2.83 -12.17 -14.76
N LEU A 138 2.51 -13.23 -14.03
CA LEU A 138 3.42 -14.34 -13.73
C LEU A 138 3.30 -15.41 -14.81
#